data_AF-A0A3N5PQA9-F1
#
_entry.id   AF-A0A3N5PQA9-F1
#
_cell.length_a   1.000
_cell.length_b   1.000
_cell.length_c   1.000
_cell.angle_alpha   90.00
_cell.angle_beta   90.00
_cell.angle_gamma   90.00
#
_symmetry.space_group_name_H-M   'P 1'
#
loop_
_entity.id
_entity.type
_entity.pdbx_description
1 polymer ?
#
loop_
_entity_poly.entity_id
_entity_poly.type
_entity_poly.pdbx_seq_one_letter_code
_entity_poly.pdbx_strand_id
1 'polypeptide(L)' 'SWWDQVTRARDRNVGWRIDYFFVSDNFKKNVKDAFIMPDVMGSDHCPVGIDITV' A
#
# COMPACT_ATOMS: atom_id res chain seq x y z
N SER A 1 4.28 3.16 -0.61
CA SER A 1 4.08 1.90 -1.34
C SER A 1 5.00 1.82 -2.53
N TRP A 2 5.45 2.95 -3.08
CA TRP A 2 6.45 3.02 -4.14
C TRP A 2 7.71 3.76 -3.69
N TRP A 3 8.86 3.34 -4.20
CA TRP A 3 10.15 4.00 -4.05
C TRP A 3 10.96 3.93 -5.33
N ASP A 4 11.64 5.02 -5.67
CA ASP A 4 12.55 5.06 -6.82
C ASP A 4 13.72 4.07 -6.64
N GLN A 5 13.98 3.28 -7.70
CA GLN A 5 15.05 2.28 -7.70
C GLN A 5 16.43 2.90 -7.90
N VAL A 6 16.55 3.92 -8.76
CA VAL A 6 17.84 4.50 -9.16
C VAL A 6 18.56 5.11 -7.96
N THR A 7 17.82 5.82 -7.11
CA THR A 7 18.34 6.50 -5.91
C THR A 7 18.27 5.62 -4.65
N ARG A 8 17.90 4.34 -4.80
CA ARG A 8 17.68 3.40 -3.68
C ARG A 8 16.82 4.02 -2.58
N ALA A 9 15.71 4.64 -2.97
CA ALA A 9 14.96 5.49 -2.07
C ALA A 9 14.27 4.71 -0.93
N ARG A 10 14.04 3.40 -1.15
CA ARG A 10 13.46 2.47 -0.16
C ARG A 10 14.29 2.32 1.10
N ASP A 11 15.62 2.30 0.98
CA ASP A 11 16.56 2.16 2.10
C ASP A 11 16.46 3.33 3.10
N ARG A 12 16.03 4.50 2.61
CA ARG A 12 15.86 5.73 3.40
C ARG A 12 14.39 6.05 3.66
N ASN A 13 13.49 5.16 3.25
CA ASN A 13 12.04 5.36 3.28
C ASN A 13 11.56 6.69 2.66
N VAL A 14 12.20 7.12 1.55
CA VAL A 14 11.80 8.32 0.80
C VAL A 14 10.97 7.86 -0.40
N GLY A 15 9.65 7.94 -0.31
CA GLY A 15 8.78 7.35 -1.31
C GLY A 15 7.40 7.98 -1.35
N TRP A 16 6.55 7.43 -2.20
CA TRP A 16 5.21 7.92 -2.44
C TRP A 16 4.19 6.83 -2.06
N ARG A 17 2.99 7.24 -1.64
CA ARG A 17 1.84 6.33 -1.55
C ARG A 17 1.03 6.52 -2.83
N ILE A 18 1.10 5.56 -3.74
CA ILE A 18 0.42 5.65 -5.05
C ILE A 18 -0.46 4.42 -5.36
N ASP A 19 -0.58 3.49 -4.42
CA ASP A 19 -1.39 2.28 -4.54
C ASP A 19 -2.55 2.35 -3.54
N TYR A 20 -3.78 2.14 -3.99
CA TYR A 20 -4.99 2.44 -3.23
C TYR A 20 -6.09 1.41 -3.43
N PHE A 21 -6.86 1.16 -2.37
CA PHE A 21 -8.22 0.65 -2.47
C PHE A 21 -9.20 1.80 -2.32
N PHE A 22 -10.02 2.04 -3.35
CA PHE A 22 -11.16 2.94 -3.27
C PHE A 22 -12.41 2.13 -2.95
N VAL A 23 -13.23 2.61 -2.02
CA VAL A 23 -14.49 1.98 -1.63
C VAL A 23 -15.60 3.01 -1.66
N SER A 24 -16.82 2.57 -1.95
CA SER A 24 -18.01 3.41 -1.84
C SER A 24 -18.36 3.65 -0.36
N ASP A 25 -18.99 4.79 -0.06
CA ASP A 25 -19.35 5.17 1.32
C ASP A 25 -20.24 4.14 2.01
N ASN A 26 -21.17 3.53 1.28
CA ASN A 26 -22.05 2.48 1.81
C ASN A 26 -21.31 1.18 2.16
N PHE A 27 -20.16 0.92 1.53
CA PHE A 27 -19.32 -0.26 1.77
C PHE A 27 -18.25 0.00 2.84
N LYS A 28 -18.01 1.25 3.21
CA LYS A 28 -16.99 1.61 4.20
C LYS A 28 -17.12 0.85 5.53
N LYS A 29 -18.35 0.56 5.97
CA LYS A 29 -18.65 -0.23 7.17
C LYS A 29 -18.14 -1.69 7.12
N ASN A 30 -17.87 -2.20 5.92
CA ASN A 30 -17.36 -3.54 5.70
C ASN A 30 -15.82 -3.59 5.72
N VAL A 31 -15.13 -2.44 5.69
CA VAL A 31 -13.67 -2.37 5.75
C VAL A 31 -13.21 -2.45 7.21
N LYS A 32 -12.47 -3.51 7.55
CA LYS A 32 -11.90 -3.73 8.89
C LYS A 32 -10.54 -3.06 9.04
N ASP A 33 -9.68 -3.21 8.04
CA ASP A 33 -8.34 -2.65 8.06
C ASP A 33 -7.84 -2.39 6.63
N ALA A 34 -6.86 -1.50 6.49
CA ALA A 34 -6.13 -1.25 5.26
C ALA A 34 -4.67 -0.94 5.60
N PHE A 35 -3.74 -1.71 5.03
CA PHE A 35 -2.34 -1.70 5.43
C PHE A 35 -1.39 -1.75 4.23
N ILE A 36 -0.13 -1.45 4.48
CA ILE A 36 0.97 -1.48 3.50
C ILE A 36 1.95 -2.56 3.96
N MET A 37 2.49 -3.34 3.02
CA MET A 37 3.45 -4.42 3.31
C MET A 37 4.88 -4.03 2.84
N PRO A 38 5.53 -3.04 3.49
CA PRO A 38 6.79 -2.45 3.01
C PRO A 38 7.99 -3.41 3.04
N ASP A 39 7.88 -4.55 3.73
CA ASP A 39 8.96 -5.55 3.82
C ASP A 39 8.94 -6.54 2.65
N VAL A 40 7.85 -6.60 1.87
CA VAL A 40 7.74 -7.49 0.70
C VAL A 40 8.50 -6.87 -0.48
N MET A 41 9.58 -7.52 -0.88
CA MET A 41 10.49 -7.08 -1.96
C MET A 41 10.11 -7.72 -3.31
N GLY A 42 10.69 -7.22 -4.41
CA GLY A 42 10.54 -7.78 -5.76
C GLY A 42 10.08 -6.79 -6.83
N SER A 43 9.56 -5.63 -6.42
CA SER A 43 9.19 -4.50 -7.28
C SER A 43 9.65 -3.18 -6.63
N ASP A 44 9.67 -2.11 -7.42
CA ASP A 44 9.71 -0.71 -6.95
C ASP A 44 8.48 -0.32 -6.13
N HIS A 45 7.39 -1.08 -6.25
CA HIS A 45 6.26 -1.07 -5.35
C HIS A 45 6.33 -2.18 -4.28
N CYS A 46 5.62 -1.98 -3.17
CA CYS A 46 5.22 -3.03 -2.25
C CYS A 46 3.69 -3.21 -2.28
N PRO A 47 3.17 -4.40 -1.94
CA PRO A 47 1.73 -4.62 -1.86
C PRO A 47 1.04 -3.71 -0.84
N VAL A 48 -0.23 -3.42 -1.11
CA VAL A 48 -1.19 -2.87 -0.16
C VAL A 48 -2.30 -3.90 0.06
N GLY A 49 -2.76 -4.04 1.31
CA GLY A 49 -3.79 -5.00 1.71
C GLY A 49 -5.02 -4.30 2.28
N ILE A 50 -6.15 -4.99 2.20
CA ILE A 50 -7.42 -4.56 2.81
C ILE A 50 -8.12 -5.78 3.40
N ASP A 51 -8.53 -5.66 4.65
CA ASP A 51 -9.35 -6.67 5.32
C ASP A 51 -10.81 -6.23 5.27
N ILE A 52 -11.68 -7.12 4.81
CA ILE A 52 -13.12 -6.84 4.67
C ILE A 52 -13.97 -7.88 5.41
N THR A 53 -15.19 -7.47 5.77
CA THR A 53 -16.24 -8.37 6.26
C THR A 53 -17.28 -8.52 5.17
N VAL A 54 -17.58 -9.77 4.83
CA VAL A 54 -18.63 -10.15 3.88
C VAL A 54 -19.88 -10.55 4.66
#